data_AF-A0A090GLB1-F1
#
_entry.id   AF-A0A090GLB1-F1
#
_cell.length_a   1.000
_cell.length_b   1.000
_cell.length_c   1.000
_cell.angle_alpha   90.00
_cell.angle_beta   90.00
_cell.angle_gamma   90.00
#
_symmetry.space_group_name_H-M   'P 1'
#
loop_
_entity.id
_entity.type
_entity.pdbx_description
1 polymer ?
#
loop_
_entity_poly.entity_id
_entity_poly.type
_entity_poly.pdbx_seq_one_letter_code
_entity_poly.pdbx_strand_id
1 'polypeptide(L)'
;MTTKKPITANKQELLDIEKGFWSGGSAYYEANADMECLVAFPQMAKAMTNAELAATASEPNRWRDLDITLKGMVEPGSDIVMLTYEARATRDNGESYAALVSTGYVHRADGWKMMFHAQTPIDAA
;
A
#
# COMPACT_ATOMS: atom_id res chain seq x y z
N MET A 1 -2.55 25.19 -19.12
CA MET A 1 -2.75 23.74 -19.33
C MET A 1 -1.65 23.02 -18.59
N THR A 2 -1.97 22.27 -17.53
CA THR A 2 -0.96 21.59 -16.72
C THR A 2 -0.66 20.24 -17.37
N THR A 3 0.44 20.15 -18.12
CA THR A 3 0.95 18.87 -18.62
C THR A 3 1.39 18.03 -17.42
N LYS A 4 0.65 16.94 -17.14
CA LYS A 4 1.08 15.94 -16.15
C LYS A 4 2.44 15.39 -16.58
N LYS A 5 3.40 15.33 -15.65
CA LYS A 5 4.70 14.70 -15.88
C LYS A 5 4.49 13.23 -16.30
N PRO A 6 5.22 12.73 -17.32
CA PRO A 6 5.12 11.32 -17.70
C PRO A 6 5.60 10.43 -16.54
N ILE A 7 4.90 9.30 -16.37
CA ILE A 7 5.25 8.26 -15.40
C ILE A 7 6.10 7.23 -16.13
N THR A 8 7.27 6.92 -15.59
CA THR A 8 8.21 5.92 -16.09
C THR A 8 8.22 4.66 -15.23
N ALA A 9 7.87 4.77 -13.95
CA ALA A 9 7.75 3.63 -13.05
C ALA A 9 6.70 2.62 -13.53
N ASN A 10 7.01 1.33 -13.35
CA ASN A 10 6.13 0.25 -13.77
C ASN A 10 4.91 0.15 -12.85
N LYS A 11 3.74 0.47 -13.41
CA LYS A 11 2.46 0.42 -12.70
C LYS A 11 2.13 -0.97 -12.19
N GLN A 12 2.39 -2.00 -13.00
CA GLN A 12 2.01 -3.37 -12.66
C GLN A 12 2.84 -3.89 -11.49
N GLU A 13 4.14 -3.60 -11.51
CA GLU A 13 5.06 -3.94 -10.41
C GLU A 13 4.58 -3.38 -9.07
N LEU A 14 4.23 -2.09 -9.03
CA LEU A 14 3.76 -1.44 -7.80
C LEU A 14 2.41 -1.99 -7.34
N LEU A 15 1.48 -2.27 -8.27
CA LEU A 15 0.20 -2.89 -7.92
C LEU A 15 0.36 -4.32 -7.42
N ASP A 16 1.36 -5.06 -7.89
CA ASP A 16 1.66 -6.39 -7.37
C ASP A 16 2.30 -6.32 -5.98
N ILE A 17 3.09 -5.27 -5.70
CA ILE A 17 3.56 -4.97 -4.34
C ILE A 17 2.38 -4.67 -3.41
N GLU A 18 1.41 -3.84 -3.84
CA GLU A 18 0.20 -3.58 -3.05
C GLU A 18 -0.57 -4.87 -2.73
N LYS A 19 -0.82 -5.74 -3.73
CA LYS A 19 -1.50 -7.02 -3.48
C LYS A 19 -0.75 -7.87 -2.45
N GLY A 20 0.57 -7.83 -2.49
CA GLY A 20 1.43 -8.49 -1.51
C GLY A 20 1.25 -7.93 -0.10
N PHE A 21 1.12 -6.62 0.10
CA PHE A 21 0.81 -6.06 1.42
C PHE A 21 -0.57 -6.48 1.93
N TRP A 22 -1.58 -6.55 1.05
CA TRP A 22 -2.92 -6.97 1.44
C TRP A 22 -3.02 -8.46 1.78
N SER A 23 -2.31 -9.33 1.06
CA SER A 23 -2.43 -10.79 1.21
C SER A 23 -1.29 -11.45 2.00
N GLY A 24 -0.08 -10.89 1.99
CA GLY A 24 1.14 -11.49 2.54
C GLY A 24 1.46 -11.08 3.99
N GLY A 25 2.06 -12.00 4.76
CA GLY A 25 2.35 -11.82 6.20
C GLY A 25 3.54 -10.91 6.55
N SER A 26 3.96 -10.95 7.83
CA SER A 26 5.08 -10.16 8.39
C SER A 26 6.33 -10.12 7.50
N ALA A 27 6.77 -11.28 7.00
CA ALA A 27 7.95 -11.38 6.13
C ALA A 27 7.83 -10.56 4.84
N TYR A 28 6.62 -10.39 4.31
CA TYR A 28 6.38 -9.55 3.14
C TYR A 28 6.57 -8.07 3.49
N TYR A 29 6.07 -7.65 4.64
CA TYR A 29 6.27 -6.28 5.13
C TYR A 29 7.74 -6.01 5.43
N GLU A 30 8.44 -6.94 6.06
CA GLU A 30 9.89 -6.83 6.32
C GLU A 30 10.68 -6.61 5.03
N ALA A 31 10.34 -7.35 3.98
CA ALA A 31 11.02 -7.26 2.70
C ALA A 31 10.64 -6.02 1.87
N ASN A 32 9.44 -5.45 2.03
CA ASN A 32 8.91 -4.45 1.08
C ASN A 32 8.59 -3.09 1.70
N ALA A 33 8.50 -2.96 3.04
CA ALA A 33 8.41 -1.66 3.70
C ALA A 33 9.80 -1.02 3.80
N ASP A 34 9.87 0.31 3.73
CA ASP A 34 11.12 1.03 3.98
C ASP A 34 11.50 0.95 5.47
N MET A 35 12.70 1.41 5.83
CA MET A 35 13.18 1.37 7.23
C MET A 35 12.18 2.02 8.20
N GLU A 36 11.56 3.11 7.76
CA GLU A 36 10.46 3.77 8.43
C GLU A 36 9.33 4.02 7.43
N CYS A 37 8.09 3.88 7.88
CA CYS A 37 6.89 4.12 7.09
C CYS A 37 5.91 4.98 7.86
N LEU A 38 5.47 6.07 7.25
CA LEU A 38 4.41 6.90 7.79
C LEU A 38 3.05 6.30 7.46
N VAL A 39 2.27 5.93 8.48
CA VAL A 39 0.97 5.30 8.26
C VAL A 39 -0.18 6.15 8.77
N ALA A 40 -1.34 6.01 8.11
CA ALA A 40 -2.62 6.55 8.54
C ALA A 40 -3.75 5.55 8.28
N PHE A 41 -4.14 4.81 9.32
CA PHE A 41 -5.24 3.86 9.35
C PHE A 41 -6.46 4.47 10.07
N PRO A 42 -7.67 3.85 10.00
CA PRO A 42 -8.92 4.45 10.44
C PRO A 42 -8.96 4.98 11.87
N GLN A 43 -8.07 4.50 12.75
CA GLN A 43 -8.01 4.88 14.17
C GLN A 43 -6.58 5.16 14.66
N MET A 44 -5.60 5.23 13.75
CA MET A 44 -4.19 5.36 14.13
C MET A 44 -3.38 6.01 13.02
N ALA A 45 -2.59 7.02 13.36
CA ALA A 45 -1.58 7.58 12.46
C ALA A 45 -0.29 7.83 13.23
N LYS A 46 0.84 7.33 12.71
CA LYS A 46 2.18 7.52 13.28
C LYS A 46 3.26 7.11 12.27
N ALA A 47 4.51 7.45 12.56
CA ALA A 47 5.65 6.78 11.95
C ALA A 47 5.83 5.41 12.63
N MET A 48 6.07 4.38 11.83
CA MET A 48 6.39 3.03 12.29
C MET A 48 7.70 2.58 11.67
N THR A 49 8.54 1.94 12.46
CA THR A 49 9.66 1.18 11.92
C THR A 49 9.15 0.01 11.08
N ASN A 50 10.00 -0.51 10.19
CA ASN A 50 9.72 -1.70 9.40
C ASN A 50 9.22 -2.88 10.27
N ALA A 51 9.90 -3.17 11.39
CA ALA A 51 9.56 -4.26 12.28
C ALA A 51 8.20 -4.06 12.98
N GLU A 52 7.92 -2.83 13.44
CA GLU A 52 6.61 -2.52 14.03
C GLU A 52 5.48 -2.68 13.01
N LEU A 53 5.71 -2.25 11.76
CA LEU A 53 4.72 -2.35 10.70
C LEU A 53 4.49 -3.82 10.32
N ALA A 54 5.55 -4.61 10.19
CA ALA A 54 5.47 -6.04 9.91
C ALA A 54 4.71 -6.82 11.00
N ALA A 55 4.87 -6.44 12.27
CA ALA A 55 4.12 -7.02 13.37
C ALA A 55 2.59 -6.82 13.23
N THR A 56 2.12 -5.76 12.56
CA THR A 56 0.68 -5.56 12.29
C THR A 56 0.09 -6.61 11.34
N ALA A 57 0.96 -7.26 10.56
CA ALA A 57 0.60 -8.26 9.56
C ALA A 57 0.71 -9.71 10.07
N SER A 58 0.92 -9.89 11.38
CA SER A 58 1.09 -11.19 12.05
C SER A 58 -0.22 -11.91 12.38
N GLU A 59 -1.36 -11.22 12.32
CA GLU A 59 -2.66 -11.80 12.67
C GLU A 59 -3.20 -12.78 11.61
N PRO A 60 -3.91 -13.85 12.01
CA PRO A 60 -4.35 -14.95 11.14
C PRO A 60 -5.56 -14.63 10.23
N ASN A 61 -5.99 -13.36 10.11
CA ASN A 61 -7.17 -12.98 9.34
C ASN A 61 -6.81 -12.07 8.16
N ARG A 62 -6.22 -12.67 7.13
CA ARG A 62 -5.75 -11.95 5.94
C ARG A 62 -6.89 -11.64 4.98
N TRP A 63 -6.60 -10.75 4.04
CA TRP A 63 -7.54 -10.34 3.02
C TRP A 63 -7.54 -11.35 1.86
N ARG A 64 -8.75 -11.76 1.45
CA ARG A 64 -9.04 -12.58 0.27
C ARG A 64 -9.93 -11.81 -0.69
N ASP A 65 -10.10 -12.35 -1.90
CA ASP A 65 -10.94 -11.77 -2.95
C ASP A 65 -10.63 -10.28 -3.21
N LEU A 66 -9.33 -9.94 -3.15
CA LEU A 66 -8.85 -8.58 -3.30
C LEU A 66 -8.97 -8.11 -4.75
N ASP A 67 -9.75 -7.05 -4.94
CA ASP A 67 -9.76 -6.24 -6.15
C ASP A 67 -9.12 -4.87 -5.89
N ILE A 68 -8.23 -4.46 -6.79
CA ILE A 68 -7.56 -3.16 -6.74
C ILE A 68 -7.83 -2.40 -8.04
N THR A 69 -8.45 -1.23 -7.91
CA THR A 69 -8.67 -0.30 -9.01
C THR A 69 -7.81 0.95 -8.84
N LEU A 70 -6.73 1.07 -9.63
CA LEU A 70 -5.86 2.25 -9.64
C LEU A 70 -6.64 3.51 -10.07
N LYS A 71 -6.62 4.56 -9.25
CA LYS A 71 -7.32 5.84 -9.51
C LYS A 71 -6.37 6.95 -9.94
N GLY A 72 -5.12 6.90 -9.48
CA GLY A 72 -4.13 7.92 -9.79
C GLY A 72 -2.72 7.51 -9.41
N MET A 73 -1.75 8.12 -10.06
CA MET A 73 -0.33 7.91 -9.79
C MET A 73 0.45 9.15 -10.21
N VAL A 74 1.49 9.49 -9.46
CA VAL A 74 2.45 10.54 -9.75
C VAL A 74 3.86 10.06 -9.46
N GLU A 75 4.84 10.61 -10.17
CA GLU A 75 6.27 10.30 -10.02
C GLU A 75 7.04 11.62 -9.82
N PRO A 76 7.06 12.17 -8.59
CA PRO A 76 7.68 13.47 -8.31
C PRO A 76 9.17 13.51 -8.68
N GLY A 77 9.91 12.45 -8.34
CA GLY A 77 11.32 12.23 -8.66
C GLY A 77 11.52 10.84 -9.26
N SER A 78 12.72 10.54 -9.77
CA SER A 78 13.04 9.21 -10.32
C SER A 78 13.04 8.10 -9.27
N ASP A 79 13.13 8.47 -8.00
CA ASP A 79 13.21 7.61 -6.83
C ASP A 79 11.93 7.63 -5.98
N ILE A 80 10.90 8.37 -6.39
CA ILE A 80 9.66 8.50 -5.61
C ILE A 80 8.45 8.30 -6.52
N VAL A 81 7.55 7.44 -6.07
CA VAL A 81 6.24 7.25 -6.68
C VAL A 81 5.17 7.37 -5.62
N MET A 82 4.05 7.99 -5.97
CA MET A 82 2.83 7.91 -5.18
C MET A 82 1.71 7.37 -6.05
N LEU A 83 0.89 6.51 -5.46
CA LEU A 83 -0.30 5.97 -6.10
C LEU A 83 -1.49 6.03 -5.15
N THR A 84 -2.68 6.14 -5.74
CA THR A 84 -3.96 6.08 -5.04
C THR A 84 -4.86 5.11 -5.77
N TYR A 85 -5.51 4.22 -5.03
CA TYR A 85 -6.39 3.20 -5.56
C TYR A 85 -7.58 2.97 -4.65
N GLU A 86 -8.59 2.29 -5.19
CA GLU A 86 -9.67 1.71 -4.41
C GLU A 86 -9.38 0.22 -4.22
N ALA A 87 -9.42 -0.25 -2.99
CA ALA A 87 -9.35 -1.67 -2.67
C ALA A 87 -10.70 -2.16 -2.18
N ARG A 88 -11.09 -3.36 -2.62
CA ARG A 88 -12.21 -4.13 -2.10
C ARG A 88 -11.71 -5.52 -1.77
N ALA A 89 -11.97 -6.00 -0.56
CA ALA A 89 -11.51 -7.30 -0.11
C ALA A 89 -12.47 -7.89 0.92
N THR A 90 -12.35 -9.19 1.12
CA THR A 90 -13.09 -9.91 2.16
C THR A 90 -12.08 -10.45 3.16
N ARG A 91 -12.28 -10.20 4.46
CA ARG A 91 -11.48 -10.85 5.51
C ARG A 91 -11.72 -12.36 5.49
N ASP A 92 -10.79 -13.12 6.04
CA ASP A 92 -10.95 -14.57 6.19
C ASP A 92 -12.24 -14.99 6.92
N ASN A 93 -12.73 -14.17 7.86
CA ASN A 93 -13.99 -14.38 8.58
C ASN A 93 -15.27 -14.03 7.77
N GLY A 94 -15.14 -13.57 6.52
CA GLY A 94 -16.25 -13.20 5.63
C GLY A 94 -16.68 -11.74 5.69
N GLU A 95 -16.04 -10.90 6.52
CA GLU A 95 -16.35 -9.47 6.60
C GLU A 95 -15.79 -8.72 5.39
N SER A 96 -16.66 -8.04 4.63
CA SER A 96 -16.25 -7.21 3.49
C SER A 96 -15.67 -5.88 3.96
N TYR A 97 -14.64 -5.41 3.24
CA TYR A 97 -13.98 -4.14 3.48
C TYR A 97 -13.68 -3.44 2.16
N ALA A 98 -13.86 -2.13 2.16
CA ALA A 98 -13.48 -1.27 1.05
C ALA A 98 -12.78 -0.02 1.57
N ALA A 99 -11.77 0.45 0.84
CA ALA A 99 -11.04 1.66 1.20
C ALA A 99 -10.50 2.39 -0.03
N LEU A 100 -10.43 3.71 0.07
CA LEU A 100 -9.50 4.50 -0.74
C LEU A 100 -8.13 4.46 -0.05
N VAL A 101 -7.11 4.08 -0.82
CA VAL A 101 -5.77 3.87 -0.31
C VAL A 101 -4.81 4.78 -1.04
N SER A 102 -3.90 5.40 -0.31
CA SER A 102 -2.76 6.12 -0.90
C SER A 102 -1.46 5.56 -0.36
N THR A 103 -0.52 5.30 -1.27
CA THR A 103 0.76 4.68 -0.93
C THR A 103 1.90 5.42 -1.61
N GLY A 104 2.94 5.71 -0.84
CA GLY A 104 4.15 6.34 -1.30
C GLY A 104 5.31 5.36 -1.24
N TYR A 105 6.05 5.28 -2.34
CA TYR A 105 7.20 4.42 -2.52
C TYR A 105 8.46 5.23 -2.74
N VAL A 106 9.56 4.73 -2.17
CA VAL A 106 10.92 5.18 -2.47
C VAL A 106 11.70 4.05 -3.13
N HIS A 107 12.47 4.35 -4.17
CA HIS A 107 13.33 3.36 -4.83
C HIS A 107 14.64 3.21 -4.05
N ARG A 108 14.92 2.00 -3.58
CA ARG A 108 16.17 1.62 -2.92
C ARG A 108 16.99 0.72 -3.84
N ALA A 109 18.19 0.33 -3.40
CA ALA A 109 19.08 -0.53 -4.18
C ALA A 109 18.46 -1.89 -4.53
N ASP A 110 17.53 -2.37 -3.69
CA ASP A 110 16.82 -3.63 -3.80
C ASP A 110 15.34 -3.47 -4.22
N GLY A 111 15.00 -2.32 -4.83
CA GLY A 111 13.68 -2.07 -5.43
C GLY A 111 12.82 -1.06 -4.66
N TRP A 112 11.54 -1.00 -5.01
CA TRP A 112 10.58 -0.09 -4.39
C TRP A 112 10.25 -0.49 -2.96
N LYS A 113 10.32 0.47 -2.03
CA LYS A 113 9.96 0.30 -0.62
C LYS A 113 8.84 1.24 -0.22
N MET A 114 7.86 0.72 0.50
CA MET A 114 6.73 1.51 1.00
C MET A 114 7.18 2.41 2.15
N MET A 115 7.15 3.73 1.93
CA MET A 115 7.52 4.76 2.92
C MET A 115 6.32 5.52 3.48
N PHE A 116 5.16 5.41 2.82
CA PHE A 116 3.90 6.01 3.27
C PHE A 116 2.72 5.11 2.90
N HIS A 117 1.76 4.93 3.81
CA HIS A 117 0.54 4.17 3.51
C HIS A 117 -0.65 4.68 4.32
N ALA A 118 -1.73 5.05 3.63
CA ALA A 118 -2.94 5.56 4.25
C ALA A 118 -4.18 4.87 3.71
N GLN A 119 -5.11 4.52 4.60
CA GLN A 119 -6.40 3.94 4.25
C GLN A 119 -7.54 4.81 4.78
N THR A 120 -8.47 5.16 3.89
CA THR A 120 -9.73 5.81 4.22
C THR A 120 -10.86 4.84 3.90
N PRO A 121 -11.50 4.21 4.91
CA PRO A 121 -12.60 3.30 4.68
C PRO A 121 -13.74 3.99 3.93
N ILE A 122 -14.36 3.22 3.05
CA ILE A 122 -15.58 3.61 2.33
C ILE A 122 -16.60 2.49 2.50
N ASP A 123 -17.84 2.75 2.09
CA ASP A 123 -18.89 1.72 2.14
C ASP A 123 -18.51 0.53 1.24
N ALA A 124 -18.54 -0.67 1.82
CA ALA A 124 -18.21 -1.92 1.14
C ALA A 124 -19.34 -2.47 0.25
N ALA A 125 -20.35 -1.63 -0.04
CA ALA A 125 -21.55 -1.96 -0.79
C ALA A 125 -21.25 -2.57 -2.17
#